data_AF-V9LDQ8-F1
#
_entry.id   AF-V9LDQ8-F1
#
_cell.length_a   1.000
_cell.length_b   1.000
_cell.length_c   1.000
_cell.angle_alpha   90.00
_cell.angle_beta   90.00
_cell.angle_gamma   90.00
#
_symmetry.space_group_name_H-M   'P 1'
#
loop_
_entity.id
_entity.type
_entity.pdbx_description
1 polymer ?
#
loop_
_entity_poly.entity_id
_entity_poly.type
_entity_poly.pdbx_seq_one_letter_code
_entity_poly.pdbx_strand_id
1 'polypeptide(L)'
;HFKFNNSDEFSQTGTSADCGSDEENFDQMFWKMGSTNMKKFFAALNEMPSKSLSLTKEVLQERKQLDAHMQGLQLQIKVGLIKLDEIKKTQAALEEHKSEVEKDENFEYEVQAVKAVQRNTDHTARNCESCKFTCHDPCDGWTWFCPAIDWSGNCRVCPGKCGSGSHQLKMYKYEYVTQKEKKTYKNLKGNYEKVTGQTMNLEKLLEYLWGDFFQIQDRILDLVKGSSGCLARLKEIALR
;
A
#
# COMPACT_ATOMS: atom_id res chain seq x y z
N HIS A 1 25.65 7.34 -34.98
CA HIS A 1 26.62 7.46 -33.88
C HIS A 1 27.27 8.84 -33.97
N PHE A 2 27.05 9.73 -32.99
CA PHE A 2 27.65 11.06 -32.96
C PHE A 2 28.99 10.99 -32.23
N LYS A 3 30.02 11.67 -32.73
CA LYS A 3 31.33 11.73 -32.08
C LYS A 3 31.46 13.06 -31.37
N PHE A 4 31.37 13.03 -30.05
CA PHE A 4 31.69 14.18 -29.21
C PHE A 4 33.15 14.02 -28.79
N ASN A 5 33.97 15.02 -29.07
CA ASN A 5 35.35 15.04 -28.62
C ASN A 5 35.46 16.01 -27.45
N ASN A 6 35.83 15.51 -26.28
CA ASN A 6 36.03 16.34 -25.08
C ASN A 6 37.50 16.75 -24.90
N SER A 7 38.33 16.66 -25.94
CA SER A 7 39.74 17.05 -25.88
C SER A 7 39.96 18.54 -25.52
N ASP A 8 38.98 19.41 -25.76
CA ASP A 8 39.01 20.83 -25.33
C ASP A 8 39.04 20.99 -23.80
N GLU A 9 38.66 19.97 -23.02
CA GLU A 9 38.77 19.99 -21.55
C GLU A 9 40.23 19.82 -21.09
N PHE A 10 41.10 19.31 -21.96
CA PHE A 10 42.51 19.03 -21.68
C PHE A 10 43.48 20.08 -22.26
N SER A 11 43.01 21.01 -23.10
CA SER A 11 43.85 22.05 -23.71
C SER A 11 44.20 23.23 -22.77
N GLN A 12 43.60 23.31 -21.57
CA GLN A 12 43.94 24.34 -20.57
C GLN A 12 44.91 23.89 -19.46
N THR A 13 45.87 23.02 -19.77
CA THR A 13 46.93 22.67 -18.81
C THR A 13 48.33 22.83 -19.42
N GLY A 14 48.74 24.09 -19.65
CA GLY A 14 50.09 24.38 -20.08
C GLY A 14 50.42 25.87 -20.08
N THR A 15 50.77 26.44 -18.93
CA THR A 15 51.55 27.69 -18.91
C THR A 15 52.96 27.40 -19.42
N SER A 16 53.25 27.70 -20.69
CA SER A 16 54.62 28.02 -21.10
C SER A 16 54.62 28.91 -22.33
N ALA A 17 55.30 30.03 -22.19
CA ALA A 17 55.56 30.99 -23.25
C ALA A 17 56.36 30.36 -24.41
N ASP A 18 55.97 30.79 -25.62
CA ASP A 18 56.78 30.89 -26.84
C ASP A 18 57.03 29.59 -27.65
N CYS A 19 56.15 29.29 -28.62
CA CYS A 19 56.48 29.19 -30.06
C CYS A 19 55.32 28.60 -30.90
N GLY A 20 54.90 29.30 -31.96
CA GLY A 20 54.23 28.69 -33.12
C GLY A 20 52.74 29.01 -33.28
N SER A 21 52.40 29.63 -34.41
CA SER A 21 51.06 30.01 -34.87
C SER A 21 50.08 28.85 -35.16
N ASP A 22 50.30 27.68 -34.56
CA ASP A 22 49.58 26.43 -34.85
C ASP A 22 48.73 25.93 -33.66
N GLU A 23 48.94 26.43 -32.43
CA GLU A 23 48.12 26.05 -31.26
C GLU A 23 46.69 26.61 -31.34
N GLU A 24 46.49 27.83 -31.85
CA GLU A 24 45.15 28.40 -32.08
C GLU A 24 44.33 27.60 -33.10
N ASN A 25 45.00 26.84 -33.98
CA ASN A 25 44.38 26.11 -35.07
C ASN A 25 43.79 24.77 -34.60
N PHE A 26 44.44 24.10 -33.64
CA PHE A 26 43.96 22.83 -33.10
C PHE A 26 42.69 22.99 -32.27
N ASP A 27 42.65 23.98 -31.37
CA ASP A 27 41.45 24.30 -30.59
C ASP A 27 40.29 24.71 -31.51
N GLN A 28 40.57 25.48 -32.56
CA GLN A 28 39.56 25.86 -33.55
C GLN A 28 39.04 24.63 -34.33
N MET A 29 39.90 23.67 -34.67
CA MET A 29 39.50 22.43 -35.33
C MET A 29 38.61 21.56 -34.41
N PHE A 30 38.97 21.41 -33.14
CA PHE A 30 38.18 20.64 -32.16
C PHE A 30 36.83 21.31 -31.89
N TRP A 31 36.80 22.63 -31.70
CA TRP A 31 35.56 23.39 -31.54
C TRP A 31 34.66 23.30 -32.77
N LYS A 32 35.23 23.41 -33.98
CA LYS A 32 34.48 23.28 -35.24
C LYS A 32 33.93 21.86 -35.41
N MET A 33 34.70 20.84 -35.02
CA MET A 33 34.26 19.45 -35.05
C MET A 33 33.14 19.17 -34.03
N GLY A 34 33.31 19.62 -32.79
CA GLY A 34 32.34 19.51 -31.70
C GLY A 34 31.03 20.23 -32.02
N SER A 35 31.10 21.50 -32.42
CA SER A 35 29.93 22.30 -32.80
C SER A 35 29.19 21.75 -34.02
N THR A 36 29.91 21.24 -35.04
CA THR A 36 29.31 20.59 -36.21
C THR A 36 28.59 19.30 -35.82
N ASN A 37 29.19 18.47 -34.95
CA ASN A 37 28.57 17.24 -34.49
C ASN A 37 27.39 17.51 -33.55
N MET A 38 27.45 18.58 -32.74
CA MET A 38 26.34 19.04 -31.90
C MET A 38 25.17 19.54 -32.74
N LYS A 39 25.42 20.30 -33.80
CA LYS A 39 24.38 20.70 -34.78
C LYS A 39 23.73 19.48 -35.44
N LYS A 40 24.52 18.49 -35.85
CA LYS A 40 24.01 17.23 -36.41
C LYS A 40 23.21 16.43 -35.39
N PHE A 41 23.64 16.42 -34.13
CA PHE A 41 22.91 15.78 -33.03
C PHE A 41 21.56 16.43 -32.78
N PHE A 42 21.49 17.76 -32.65
CA PHE A 42 20.23 18.47 -32.45
C PHE A 42 19.31 18.40 -33.67
N ALA A 43 19.85 18.41 -34.90
CA ALA A 43 19.06 18.17 -36.10
C ALA A 43 18.41 16.77 -36.08
N ALA A 44 19.20 15.74 -35.74
CA ALA A 44 18.69 14.38 -35.61
C ALA A 44 17.71 14.21 -34.44
N LEU A 45 17.89 14.94 -33.33
CA LEU A 45 16.93 14.96 -32.22
C LEU A 45 15.60 15.61 -32.62
N ASN A 46 15.63 16.67 -33.44
CA ASN A 46 14.41 17.31 -33.94
C ASN A 46 13.64 16.43 -34.93
N GLU A 47 14.34 15.57 -35.68
CA GLU A 47 13.74 14.62 -36.62
C GLU A 47 13.33 13.30 -35.95
N MET A 48 13.85 13.01 -34.76
CA MET A 48 13.46 11.83 -33.99
C MET A 48 12.00 11.95 -33.56
N PRO A 49 11.15 10.95 -33.83
CA PRO A 49 9.81 10.93 -33.29
C PRO A 49 9.89 10.95 -31.76
N SER A 50 9.24 11.94 -31.15
CA SER A 50 9.21 12.04 -29.70
C SER A 50 8.54 10.80 -29.11
N LYS A 51 9.22 10.15 -28.17
CA LYS A 51 8.60 9.10 -27.35
C LYS A 51 8.05 9.77 -26.10
N SER A 52 6.76 9.56 -25.83
CA SER A 52 6.15 10.15 -24.65
C SER A 52 6.69 9.52 -23.37
N LEU A 53 7.26 10.34 -22.49
CA LEU A 53 7.59 9.95 -21.11
C LEU A 53 6.34 9.89 -20.21
N SER A 54 5.19 10.37 -20.68
CA SER A 54 3.93 10.34 -19.92
C SER A 54 3.51 8.91 -19.62
N LEU A 55 3.63 8.01 -20.60
CA LEU A 55 3.36 6.58 -20.45
C LEU A 55 4.20 5.96 -19.32
N THR A 56 5.49 6.26 -19.26
CA THR A 56 6.37 5.72 -18.19
C THR A 56 6.00 6.28 -16.81
N LYS A 57 5.69 7.58 -16.71
CA LYS A 57 5.30 8.20 -15.43
C LYS A 57 3.95 7.70 -14.93
N GLU A 58 2.97 7.57 -15.83
CA GLU A 58 1.63 7.05 -15.54
C GLU A 58 1.69 5.59 -15.10
N VAL A 59 2.45 4.74 -15.82
CA VAL A 59 2.67 3.34 -15.44
C VAL A 59 3.34 3.22 -14.08
N LEU A 60 4.35 4.04 -13.78
CA LEU A 60 5.00 4.03 -12.47
C LEU A 60 4.05 4.46 -11.35
N GLN A 61 3.20 5.47 -11.60
CA GLN A 61 2.21 5.92 -10.62
C GLN A 61 1.12 4.88 -10.39
N GLU A 62 0.59 4.29 -11.46
CA GLU A 62 -0.40 3.23 -11.39
C GLU A 62 0.14 2.01 -10.64
N ARG A 63 1.39 1.62 -10.91
CA ARG A 63 2.05 0.52 -10.19
C ARG A 63 2.12 0.80 -8.69
N LYS A 64 2.53 2.00 -8.28
CA LYS A 64 2.54 2.39 -6.85
C LYS A 64 1.15 2.30 -6.21
N GLN A 65 0.10 2.70 -6.93
CA GLN A 65 -1.28 2.59 -6.45
C GLN A 65 -1.71 1.12 -6.29
N LEU A 66 -1.40 0.27 -7.27
CA LEU A 66 -1.70 -1.16 -7.23
C LEU A 66 -0.94 -1.87 -6.12
N ASP A 67 0.33 -1.55 -5.90
CA ASP A 67 1.14 -2.12 -4.82
C ASP A 67 0.59 -1.74 -3.43
N ALA A 68 0.27 -0.45 -3.22
CA ALA A 68 -0.35 0.00 -1.96
C ALA A 68 -1.71 -0.67 -1.70
N HIS A 69 -2.55 -0.77 -2.75
CA HIS A 69 -3.83 -1.47 -2.65
C HIS A 69 -3.64 -2.95 -2.33
N MET A 70 -2.75 -3.65 -3.03
CA MET A 70 -2.46 -5.06 -2.80
C MET A 70 -1.98 -5.35 -1.37
N GLN A 71 -1.09 -4.51 -0.81
CA GLN A 71 -0.65 -4.62 0.58
C GLN A 71 -1.83 -4.47 1.55
N GLY A 72 -2.73 -3.52 1.31
CA GLY A 72 -3.94 -3.34 2.12
C GLY A 72 -4.88 -4.54 2.05
N LEU A 73 -5.10 -5.09 0.86
CA LEU A 73 -5.93 -6.28 0.66
C LEU A 73 -5.36 -7.49 1.41
N GLN A 74 -4.05 -7.75 1.28
CA GLN A 74 -3.38 -8.85 1.97
C GLN A 74 -3.54 -8.76 3.49
N LEU A 75 -3.35 -7.56 4.05
CA LEU A 75 -3.52 -7.33 5.48
C LEU A 75 -4.97 -7.57 5.92
N GLN A 76 -5.94 -7.05 5.19
CA GLN A 76 -7.36 -7.28 5.49
C GLN A 76 -7.75 -8.77 5.40
N ILE A 77 -7.25 -9.50 4.41
CA ILE A 77 -7.46 -10.95 4.29
C ILE A 77 -6.88 -11.66 5.52
N LYS A 78 -5.64 -11.36 5.90
CA LYS A 78 -4.99 -11.96 7.08
C LYS A 78 -5.81 -11.72 8.36
N VAL A 79 -6.23 -10.48 8.61
CA VAL A 79 -7.04 -10.12 9.77
C VAL A 79 -8.39 -10.83 9.74
N GLY A 80 -9.05 -10.87 8.57
CA GLY A 80 -10.32 -11.57 8.39
C GLY A 80 -10.21 -13.07 8.67
N LEU A 81 -9.17 -13.74 8.18
CA LEU A 81 -8.96 -15.17 8.41
C LEU A 81 -8.77 -15.50 9.89
N ILE A 82 -8.02 -14.67 10.63
CA ILE A 82 -7.88 -14.84 12.09
C ILE A 82 -9.22 -14.64 12.78
N LYS A 83 -10.04 -13.67 12.34
CA LYS A 83 -11.36 -13.45 12.89
C LYS A 83 -12.33 -14.61 12.64
N LEU A 84 -12.25 -15.27 11.48
CA LEU A 84 -13.01 -16.49 11.19
C LEU A 84 -12.62 -17.64 12.13
N ASP A 85 -11.32 -17.82 12.40
CA ASP A 85 -10.83 -18.80 13.38
C ASP A 85 -11.30 -18.48 14.81
N GLU A 86 -11.26 -17.20 15.20
CA GLU A 86 -11.78 -16.71 16.48
C GLU A 86 -13.26 -17.07 16.68
N ILE A 87 -14.09 -16.86 15.65
CA ILE A 87 -15.53 -17.19 15.67
C ILE A 87 -15.73 -18.71 15.81
N LYS A 88 -15.04 -19.52 14.99
CA LYS A 88 -15.15 -20.98 15.06
C LYS A 88 -14.77 -21.54 16.44
N LYS A 89 -13.69 -21.05 17.03
CA LYS A 89 -13.28 -21.45 18.38
C LYS A 89 -14.27 -21.01 19.45
N THR A 90 -14.87 -19.83 19.27
CA THR A 90 -15.93 -19.35 20.16
C THR A 90 -17.17 -20.25 20.08
N GLN A 91 -17.60 -20.64 18.87
CA GLN A 91 -18.71 -21.57 18.67
C GLN A 91 -18.43 -22.93 19.31
N ALA A 92 -17.23 -23.50 19.10
CA ALA A 92 -16.83 -24.76 19.71
C ALA A 92 -16.84 -24.68 21.25
N ALA A 93 -16.35 -23.58 21.84
CA ALA A 93 -16.39 -23.39 23.29
C ALA A 93 -17.83 -23.29 23.83
N LEU A 94 -18.75 -22.65 23.09
CA LEU A 94 -20.17 -22.61 23.47
C LEU A 94 -20.83 -24.00 23.42
N GLU A 95 -20.46 -24.84 22.45
CA GLU A 95 -20.97 -26.20 22.34
C GLU A 95 -20.39 -27.14 23.42
N GLU A 96 -19.09 -27.03 23.72
CA GLU A 96 -18.43 -27.79 24.78
C GLU A 96 -19.02 -27.48 26.16
N HIS A 97 -19.29 -26.20 26.43
CA HIS A 97 -19.85 -25.71 27.70
C HIS A 97 -21.38 -25.49 27.64
N LYS A 98 -22.09 -26.26 26.80
CA LYS A 98 -23.54 -26.10 26.61
C LYS A 98 -24.32 -26.17 27.92
N SER A 99 -23.91 -27.03 28.85
CA SER A 99 -24.61 -27.20 30.14
C SER A 99 -24.50 -25.97 31.04
N GLU A 100 -23.35 -25.30 31.01
CA GLU A 100 -23.09 -24.05 31.72
C GLU A 100 -23.86 -22.89 31.08
N VAL A 101 -23.90 -22.83 29.74
CA VAL A 101 -24.70 -21.85 28.99
C VAL A 101 -26.18 -21.94 29.35
N GLU A 102 -26.74 -23.16 29.41
CA GLU A 102 -28.14 -23.40 29.77
C GLU A 102 -28.49 -22.96 31.20
N LYS A 103 -27.52 -23.02 32.12
CA LYS A 103 -27.65 -22.53 33.50
C LYS A 103 -27.30 -21.05 33.68
N ASP A 104 -26.92 -20.38 32.59
CA ASP A 104 -26.38 -19.01 32.59
C ASP A 104 -25.12 -18.84 33.46
N GLU A 105 -24.36 -19.92 33.61
CA GLU A 105 -23.10 -19.95 34.33
C GLU A 105 -21.98 -19.36 33.46
N ASN A 106 -21.09 -18.58 34.07
CA ASN A 106 -19.98 -17.97 33.35
C ASN A 106 -18.80 -18.93 33.26
N PHE A 107 -18.17 -19.02 32.09
CA PHE A 107 -16.93 -19.74 31.88
C PHE A 107 -15.96 -18.92 31.02
N GLU A 108 -14.68 -19.28 31.07
CA GLU A 108 -13.61 -18.69 30.29
C GLU A 108 -13.18 -19.61 29.14
N TYR A 109 -12.78 -19.02 28.02
CA TYR A 109 -12.15 -19.73 26.90
C TYR A 109 -11.09 -18.84 26.25
N GLU A 110 -10.10 -19.45 25.60
CA GLU A 110 -8.99 -18.75 24.95
C GLU A 110 -9.15 -18.76 23.43
N VAL A 111 -9.00 -17.58 22.81
CA VAL A 111 -8.99 -17.42 21.34
C VAL A 111 -7.80 -16.58 20.91
N GLN A 112 -7.42 -16.68 19.63
CA GLN A 112 -6.50 -15.71 19.02
C GLN A 112 -7.32 -14.53 18.50
N ALA A 113 -6.99 -13.33 18.98
CA ALA A 113 -7.60 -12.09 18.53
C ALA A 113 -6.54 -11.17 17.92
N VAL A 114 -6.95 -10.38 16.94
CA VAL A 114 -6.10 -9.34 16.34
C VAL A 114 -6.34 -8.01 17.02
N LYS A 115 -5.26 -7.32 17.40
CA LYS A 115 -5.32 -5.93 17.88
C LYS A 115 -4.51 -5.01 16.98
N ALA A 116 -5.09 -3.86 16.68
CA ALA A 116 -4.37 -2.76 16.05
C ALA A 116 -3.53 -2.04 17.11
N VAL A 117 -2.24 -1.92 16.88
CA VAL A 117 -1.29 -1.20 17.73
C VAL A 117 -0.58 -0.13 16.94
N GLN A 118 -0.30 1.01 17.57
CA GLN A 118 0.51 2.06 16.95
C GLN A 118 1.99 1.77 17.20
N ARG A 119 2.79 1.77 16.14
CA ARG A 119 4.25 1.67 16.20
C ARG A 119 4.86 2.93 15.59
N ASN A 120 5.71 3.62 16.36
CA ASN A 120 6.43 4.79 15.87
C ASN A 120 7.38 4.41 14.73
N THR A 121 7.54 5.34 13.80
CA THR A 121 8.38 5.21 12.60
C THR A 121 9.33 6.41 12.51
N ASP A 122 10.46 6.25 11.83
CA ASP A 122 11.41 7.33 11.51
C ASP A 122 10.98 8.15 10.27
N HIS A 123 9.94 7.70 9.58
CA HIS A 123 9.29 8.36 8.45
C HIS A 123 7.80 8.57 8.73
N THR A 124 7.12 9.32 7.87
CA THR A 124 5.67 9.49 7.93
C THR A 124 4.93 8.37 7.20
N ALA A 125 3.82 7.92 7.77
CA ALA A 125 2.87 7.01 7.16
C ALA A 125 1.51 7.69 7.03
N ARG A 126 0.72 7.31 6.03
CA ARG A 126 -0.65 7.80 5.87
C ARG A 126 -1.64 6.85 6.53
N ASN A 127 -2.26 7.32 7.60
CA ASN A 127 -3.16 6.54 8.43
C ASN A 127 -4.60 7.01 8.27
N CYS A 128 -5.53 6.06 8.19
CA CYS A 128 -6.96 6.31 8.34
C CYS A 128 -7.31 6.28 9.83
N GLU A 129 -7.73 7.41 10.39
CA GLU A 129 -8.05 7.50 11.81
C GLU A 129 -9.40 6.86 12.15
N SER A 130 -10.31 6.78 11.18
CA SER A 130 -11.60 6.09 11.34
C SER A 130 -11.44 4.57 11.36
N CYS A 131 -10.61 4.01 10.48
CA CYS A 131 -10.37 2.56 10.41
C CYS A 131 -9.23 2.07 11.30
N LYS A 132 -8.44 2.97 11.89
CA LYS A 132 -7.19 2.65 12.58
C LYS A 132 -6.28 1.76 11.72
N PHE A 133 -6.08 2.18 10.47
CA PHE A 133 -5.43 1.40 9.42
C PHE A 133 -4.38 2.26 8.71
N THR A 134 -3.21 1.71 8.41
CA THR A 134 -2.18 2.39 7.60
C THR A 134 -2.37 2.10 6.13
N CYS A 135 -2.70 3.14 5.35
CA CYS A 135 -3.07 3.02 3.95
C CYS A 135 -1.88 3.11 3.00
N HIS A 136 -0.81 3.80 3.40
CA HIS A 136 0.42 3.92 2.63
C HIS A 136 1.60 4.19 3.56
N ASP A 137 2.66 3.40 3.44
CA ASP A 137 3.85 3.42 4.28
C ASP A 137 5.09 2.99 3.46
N PRO A 138 6.14 3.82 3.33
CA PRO A 138 6.24 5.22 3.76
C PRO A 138 5.36 6.15 2.89
N CYS A 139 4.97 7.31 3.42
CA CYS A 139 4.23 8.33 2.69
C CYS A 139 4.70 9.73 3.09
N ASP A 140 5.20 10.50 2.14
CA ASP A 140 5.68 11.89 2.31
C ASP A 140 4.83 12.93 1.54
N GLY A 141 3.99 12.46 0.60
CA GLY A 141 3.20 13.32 -0.28
C GLY A 141 1.92 13.90 0.32
N TRP A 142 1.48 15.02 -0.27
CA TRP A 142 0.17 15.63 -0.04
C TRP A 142 -0.96 14.62 -0.25
N THR A 143 -2.09 14.78 0.44
CA THR A 143 -3.15 13.77 0.49
C THR A 143 -3.67 13.35 -0.89
N TRP A 144 -3.79 14.29 -1.82
CA TRP A 144 -4.25 14.05 -3.20
C TRP A 144 -3.24 13.32 -4.10
N PHE A 145 -1.97 13.28 -3.73
CA PHE A 145 -0.92 12.56 -4.45
C PHE A 145 -0.57 11.21 -3.83
N CYS A 146 -1.24 10.84 -2.73
CA CYS A 146 -1.01 9.56 -2.09
C CYS A 146 -1.51 8.41 -2.99
N PRO A 147 -0.70 7.36 -3.24
CA PRO A 147 -1.13 6.18 -3.99
C PRO A 147 -2.38 5.47 -3.43
N ALA A 148 -2.67 5.65 -2.13
CA ALA A 148 -3.86 5.07 -1.51
C ALA A 148 -5.16 5.80 -1.83
N ILE A 149 -5.09 7.07 -2.27
CA ILE A 149 -6.25 7.93 -2.52
C ILE A 149 -6.46 8.05 -4.03
N ASP A 150 -7.69 7.85 -4.47
CA ASP A 150 -8.03 8.02 -5.88
C ASP A 150 -8.41 9.45 -6.24
N TRP A 151 -8.59 9.68 -7.54
CA TRP A 151 -8.91 10.99 -8.09
C TRP A 151 -10.27 11.54 -7.61
N SER A 152 -11.17 10.68 -7.12
CA SER A 152 -12.44 11.08 -6.49
C SER A 152 -12.28 11.42 -5.00
N GLY A 153 -11.06 11.30 -4.46
CA GLY A 153 -10.74 11.59 -3.06
C GLY A 153 -11.04 10.45 -2.09
N ASN A 154 -11.30 9.24 -2.59
CA ASN A 154 -11.61 8.08 -1.75
C ASN A 154 -10.39 7.18 -1.58
N CYS A 155 -10.22 6.63 -0.39
CA CYS A 155 -9.18 5.65 -0.14
C CYS A 155 -9.56 4.29 -0.72
N ARG A 156 -8.65 3.66 -1.45
CA ARG A 156 -8.81 2.31 -2.00
C ARG A 156 -8.26 1.22 -1.10
N VAL A 157 -7.51 1.60 -0.06
CA VAL A 157 -6.72 0.66 0.76
C VAL A 157 -7.41 0.32 2.08
N CYS A 158 -8.02 1.30 2.77
CA CYS A 158 -8.60 1.05 4.08
C CYS A 158 -9.92 0.27 4.00
N PRO A 159 -10.27 -0.50 5.06
CA PRO A 159 -11.49 -1.31 5.11
C PRO A 159 -12.79 -0.53 4.84
N GLY A 160 -12.84 0.75 5.25
CA GLY A 160 -14.02 1.59 5.11
C GLY A 160 -14.09 2.40 3.82
N LYS A 161 -13.09 2.28 2.93
CA LYS A 161 -12.95 3.12 1.72
C LYS A 161 -13.15 4.61 2.01
N CYS A 162 -12.63 5.07 3.15
CA CYS A 162 -12.94 6.38 3.70
C CYS A 162 -12.42 7.51 2.80
N GLY A 163 -13.06 8.68 2.87
CA GLY A 163 -12.61 9.89 2.19
C GLY A 163 -11.23 10.37 2.66
N SER A 164 -10.57 11.16 1.83
CA SER A 164 -9.25 11.74 2.07
C SER A 164 -9.16 12.53 3.39
N GLY A 165 -10.25 13.16 3.83
CA GLY A 165 -10.33 13.90 5.10
C GLY A 165 -10.15 13.04 6.36
N SER A 166 -10.44 11.73 6.29
CA SER A 166 -10.20 10.79 7.40
C SER A 166 -8.74 10.33 7.50
N HIS A 167 -7.86 10.82 6.62
CA HIS A 167 -6.49 10.35 6.51
C HIS A 167 -5.48 11.42 6.93
N GLN A 168 -4.53 11.04 7.79
CA GLN A 168 -3.50 11.93 8.31
C GLN A 168 -2.10 11.35 8.08
N LEU A 169 -1.13 12.23 7.86
CA LEU A 169 0.30 11.87 7.92
C LEU A 169 0.73 11.87 9.39
N LYS A 170 1.33 10.77 9.84
CA LYS A 170 1.81 10.58 11.21
C LYS A 170 3.16 9.87 11.21
N MET A 171 3.97 10.11 12.23
CA MET A 171 5.23 9.38 12.49
C MET A 171 4.99 8.07 13.28
N TYR A 172 3.89 7.40 12.95
CA TYR A 172 3.58 6.06 13.42
C TYR A 172 2.74 5.35 12.37
N LYS A 173 2.70 4.03 12.44
CA LYS A 173 1.78 3.19 11.67
C LYS A 173 0.98 2.26 12.56
N TYR A 174 -0.15 1.81 12.05
CA TYR A 174 -0.95 0.76 12.64
C TYR A 174 -0.42 -0.60 12.19
N GLU A 175 0.01 -1.41 13.15
CA GLU A 175 0.32 -2.82 12.95
C GLU A 175 -0.78 -3.68 13.58
N TYR A 176 -1.02 -4.84 12.98
CA TYR A 176 -2.03 -5.79 13.46
C TYR A 176 -1.33 -6.99 14.07
N VAL A 177 -1.36 -7.07 15.40
CA VAL A 177 -0.69 -8.10 16.19
C VAL A 177 -1.71 -9.13 16.62
N THR A 178 -1.40 -10.40 16.37
CA THR A 178 -2.17 -11.53 16.88
C THR A 178 -1.72 -11.84 18.30
N GLN A 179 -2.68 -11.94 19.22
CA GLN A 179 -2.42 -12.30 20.60
C GLN A 179 -3.48 -13.27 21.12
N LYS A 180 -3.07 -14.12 22.06
CA LYS A 180 -4.01 -14.93 22.83
C LYS A 180 -4.82 -14.02 23.75
N GLU A 181 -6.12 -14.22 23.75
CA GLU A 181 -7.05 -13.47 24.58
C GLU A 181 -7.99 -14.42 25.29
N LYS A 182 -8.13 -14.23 26.60
CA LYS A 182 -9.16 -14.89 27.39
C LYS A 182 -10.47 -14.12 27.25
N LYS A 183 -11.52 -14.84 26.86
CA LYS A 183 -12.88 -14.32 26.77
C LYS A 183 -13.79 -15.04 27.76
N THR A 184 -14.92 -14.43 28.06
CA THR A 184 -15.94 -14.99 28.94
C THR A 184 -17.27 -15.09 28.22
N TYR A 185 -18.06 -16.10 28.59
CA TYR A 185 -19.43 -16.25 28.10
C TYR A 185 -20.29 -15.02 28.42
N LYS A 186 -20.24 -14.50 29.65
CA LYS A 186 -21.04 -13.32 30.03
C LYS A 186 -20.71 -12.08 29.20
N ASN A 187 -19.43 -11.85 28.88
CA ASN A 187 -19.05 -10.71 28.02
C ASN A 187 -19.53 -10.92 26.58
N LEU A 188 -19.41 -12.14 26.04
CA LEU A 188 -19.92 -12.47 24.70
C LEU A 188 -21.43 -12.25 24.63
N LYS A 189 -22.17 -12.86 25.55
CA LYS A 189 -23.63 -12.76 25.66
C LYS A 189 -24.07 -11.30 25.78
N GLY A 190 -23.52 -10.58 26.75
CA GLY A 190 -23.86 -9.18 27.01
C GLY A 190 -23.57 -8.24 25.83
N ASN A 191 -22.53 -8.51 25.04
CA ASN A 191 -22.24 -7.74 23.83
C ASN A 191 -23.34 -7.92 22.77
N TYR A 192 -23.78 -9.15 22.50
CA TYR A 192 -24.86 -9.41 21.54
C TYR A 192 -26.21 -8.90 22.05
N GLU A 193 -26.52 -9.06 23.34
CA GLU A 193 -27.74 -8.52 23.95
C GLU A 193 -27.80 -6.99 23.83
N LYS A 194 -26.68 -6.31 24.09
CA LYS A 194 -26.59 -4.85 23.98
C LYS A 194 -26.80 -4.36 22.55
N VAL A 195 -26.25 -5.06 21.55
CA VAL A 195 -26.34 -4.66 20.14
C VAL A 195 -27.73 -4.93 19.57
N THR A 196 -28.34 -6.05 19.95
CA THR A 196 -29.61 -6.51 19.36
C THR A 196 -30.84 -6.08 20.17
N GLY A 197 -30.66 -5.75 21.45
CA GLY A 197 -31.75 -5.50 22.39
C GLY A 197 -32.54 -6.75 22.79
N GLN A 198 -32.10 -7.95 22.39
CA GLN A 198 -32.77 -9.21 22.68
C GLN A 198 -31.99 -10.04 23.69
N THR A 199 -32.69 -10.81 24.54
CA THR A 199 -32.04 -11.82 25.39
C THR A 199 -31.44 -12.93 24.53
N MET A 200 -30.21 -13.29 24.86
CA MET A 200 -29.45 -14.31 24.13
C MET A 200 -29.56 -15.67 24.81
N ASN A 201 -29.90 -16.69 24.02
CA ASN A 201 -29.74 -18.09 24.37
C ASN A 201 -28.67 -18.72 23.46
N LEU A 202 -28.32 -19.99 23.70
CA LEU A 202 -27.28 -20.67 22.92
C LEU A 202 -27.57 -20.66 21.41
N GLU A 203 -28.79 -21.02 21.01
CA GLU A 203 -29.19 -21.11 19.59
C GLU A 203 -29.04 -19.76 18.88
N LYS A 204 -29.56 -18.68 19.47
CA LYS A 204 -29.43 -17.32 18.93
C LYS A 204 -27.98 -16.88 18.86
N LEU A 205 -27.18 -17.16 19.89
CA LEU A 205 -25.75 -16.82 19.86
C LEU A 205 -25.02 -17.51 18.71
N LEU A 206 -25.29 -18.80 18.50
CA LEU A 206 -24.70 -19.54 17.39
C LEU A 206 -25.17 -18.99 16.04
N GLU A 207 -26.44 -18.62 15.90
CA GLU A 207 -26.99 -17.99 14.70
C GLU A 207 -26.29 -16.67 14.38
N TYR A 208 -26.16 -15.76 15.36
CA TYR A 208 -25.44 -14.49 15.17
C TYR A 208 -23.97 -14.70 14.82
N LEU A 209 -23.29 -15.64 15.50
CA LEU A 209 -21.89 -15.97 15.21
C LEU A 209 -21.73 -16.53 13.79
N TRP A 210 -22.66 -17.35 13.30
CA TRP A 210 -22.67 -17.81 11.92
C TRP A 210 -22.94 -16.67 10.93
N GLY A 211 -23.86 -15.76 11.26
CA GLY A 211 -24.09 -14.56 10.47
C GLY A 211 -22.83 -13.71 10.31
N ASP A 212 -22.12 -13.45 11.41
CA ASP A 212 -20.84 -12.73 11.39
C ASP A 212 -19.77 -13.49 10.62
N PHE A 213 -19.73 -14.83 10.77
CA PHE A 213 -18.81 -15.70 10.03
C PHE A 213 -18.99 -15.55 8.51
N PHE A 214 -20.22 -15.69 8.01
CA PHE A 214 -20.50 -15.62 6.58
C PHE A 214 -20.25 -14.22 6.02
N GLN A 215 -20.61 -13.16 6.74
CA GLN A 215 -20.30 -11.79 6.33
C GLN A 215 -18.80 -11.54 6.17
N ILE A 216 -17.99 -12.04 7.11
CA ILE A 216 -16.53 -11.92 7.03
C ILE A 216 -15.99 -12.80 5.90
N GLN A 217 -16.51 -14.01 5.72
CA GLN A 217 -16.11 -14.91 4.64
C GLN A 217 -16.35 -14.28 3.26
N ASP A 218 -17.54 -13.74 3.01
CA ASP A 218 -17.89 -13.07 1.76
C ASP A 218 -16.98 -11.87 1.50
N ARG A 219 -16.72 -11.07 2.53
CA ARG A 219 -15.78 -9.94 2.45
C ARG A 219 -14.38 -10.40 2.08
N ILE A 220 -13.88 -11.50 2.65
CA ILE A 220 -12.56 -12.06 2.29
C ILE A 220 -12.54 -12.50 0.83
N LEU A 221 -13.60 -13.16 0.36
CA LEU A 221 -13.69 -13.58 -1.05
C LEU A 221 -13.62 -12.38 -2.00
N ASP A 222 -14.28 -11.27 -1.67
CA ASP A 222 -14.20 -10.05 -2.46
C ASP A 222 -12.81 -9.40 -2.42
N LEU A 223 -12.12 -9.43 -1.28
CA LEU A 223 -10.73 -8.97 -1.17
C LEU A 223 -9.77 -9.84 -2.01
N VAL A 224 -10.00 -11.17 -2.04
CA VAL A 224 -9.22 -12.11 -2.88
C VAL A 224 -9.46 -11.83 -4.36
N LYS A 225 -10.71 -11.61 -4.79
CA LYS A 225 -11.02 -11.19 -6.17
C LYS A 225 -10.32 -9.87 -6.51
N GLY A 226 -10.34 -8.89 -5.59
CA GLY A 226 -9.63 -7.63 -5.75
C GLY A 226 -8.12 -7.80 -5.92
N SER A 227 -7.52 -8.74 -5.17
CA SER A 227 -6.10 -9.06 -5.26
C SER A 227 -5.75 -9.66 -6.63
N SER A 228 -6.56 -10.58 -7.11
CA SER A 228 -6.43 -11.16 -8.47
C SER A 228 -6.56 -10.08 -9.56
N GLY A 229 -7.48 -9.13 -9.39
CA GLY A 229 -7.63 -7.99 -10.29
C GLY A 229 -6.39 -7.08 -10.32
N CYS A 230 -5.80 -6.79 -9.15
CA CYS A 230 -4.56 -6.02 -9.07
C CYS A 230 -3.41 -6.72 -9.81
N LEU A 231 -3.25 -8.03 -9.61
CA LEU A 231 -2.22 -8.83 -10.28
C LEU A 231 -2.40 -8.87 -11.80
N ALA A 232 -3.64 -9.03 -12.28
CA ALA A 232 -3.95 -8.99 -13.70
C ALA A 232 -3.57 -7.64 -14.31
N ARG A 233 -3.91 -6.54 -13.64
CA ARG A 233 -3.58 -5.18 -14.10
C ARG A 233 -2.07 -4.92 -14.08
N LEU A 234 -1.36 -5.35 -13.05
CA LEU A 234 0.10 -5.27 -12.98
C LEU A 234 0.78 -5.98 -14.16
N LYS A 235 0.26 -7.14 -14.59
CA LYS A 235 0.77 -7.85 -15.77
C LYS A 235 0.50 -7.11 -17.07
N GLU A 236 -0.68 -6.49 -17.20
CA GLU A 236 -1.04 -5.72 -18.40
C GLU A 236 -0.14 -4.50 -18.60
N ILE A 237 0.12 -3.74 -17.51
CA ILE A 237 0.95 -2.54 -17.59
C ILE A 237 2.45 -2.85 -17.71
N ALA A 238 2.89 -4.04 -17.30
CA ALA A 238 4.28 -4.48 -17.47
C ALA A 238 4.66 -4.77 -18.93
N LEU A 239 3.66 -4.92 -19.81
CA LEU A 239 3.83 -5.17 -21.24
C LEU A 239 3.78 -3.89 -22.10
N ARG A 240 3.57 -2.72 -21.48
CA ARG A 240 3.53 -1.40 -22.13
C ARG A 240 4.84 -0.65 -21.93
#